data_AF-A0A318TAQ1-F1
#
_entry.id   AF-A0A318TAQ1-F1
#
_cell.length_a   1.000
_cell.length_b   1.000
_cell.length_c   1.000
_cell.angle_alpha   90.00
_cell.angle_beta   90.00
_cell.angle_gamma   90.00
#
_symmetry.space_group_name_H-M   'P 1'
#
loop_
_entity.id
_entity.type
_entity.pdbx_description
1 polymer ?
#
loop_
_entity_poly.entity_id
_entity_poly.type
_entity_poly.pdbx_seq_one_letter_code
_entity_poly.pdbx_strand_id
1 'polypeptide(L)'
;MATYRRYARKTRTRWTGKRSRSSQRVTGFAATPAGKHRKLGALLLRLARRAKAIGNRSHAAAMSKLGRRALALSRTEVRLWRQGKALQKRSYATHRALRAW
;
A
#
# COMPACT_ATOMS: atom_id res chain seq x y z
N MET A 1 -67.72 5.47 -2.47
CA MET A 1 -67.58 6.81 -1.84
C MET A 1 -66.43 6.73 -0.83
N ALA A 2 -65.50 7.70 -0.85
CA ALA A 2 -64.37 7.94 0.06
C ALA A 2 -63.21 6.89 0.10
N THR A 3 -62.31 6.88 -0.88
CA THR A 3 -60.98 7.55 -0.89
C THR A 3 -60.10 7.35 0.35
N TYR A 4 -59.17 6.38 0.29
CA TYR A 4 -57.94 6.41 1.08
C TYR A 4 -56.71 6.44 0.17
N ARG A 5 -56.44 7.65 -0.34
CA ARG A 5 -55.16 8.09 -0.92
C ARG A 5 -54.17 8.32 0.23
N ARG A 6 -53.24 7.39 0.46
CA ARG A 6 -52.05 7.57 1.30
C ARG A 6 -51.21 6.29 1.17
N TYR A 7 -50.01 6.24 0.63
CA TYR A 7 -48.91 7.18 0.69
C TYR A 7 -48.03 7.04 -0.56
N ALA A 8 -47.98 8.09 -1.38
CA ALA A 8 -46.84 8.33 -2.24
C ALA A 8 -45.73 8.92 -1.37
N ARG A 9 -44.78 8.10 -0.92
CA ARG A 9 -43.41 8.57 -0.65
C ARG A 9 -42.45 7.69 -1.41
N LYS A 10 -42.35 8.06 -2.69
CA LYS A 10 -41.20 7.81 -3.57
C LYS A 10 -39.97 8.28 -2.78
N THR A 11 -39.33 7.38 -2.05
CA THR A 11 -38.01 7.61 -1.47
C THR A 11 -37.06 7.73 -2.64
N ARG A 12 -36.99 8.94 -3.18
CA ARG A 12 -35.86 9.42 -3.97
C ARG A 12 -34.69 9.31 -3.01
N THR A 13 -34.03 8.16 -2.98
CA THR A 13 -32.68 8.04 -2.48
C THR A 13 -31.89 8.98 -3.37
N ARG A 14 -31.76 10.21 -2.87
CA ARG A 14 -30.85 11.21 -3.35
C ARG A 14 -29.51 10.51 -3.24
N TRP A 15 -29.06 9.96 -4.37
CA TRP A 15 -27.67 9.66 -4.62
C TRP A 15 -26.97 11.00 -4.48
N THR A 16 -26.73 11.38 -3.23
CA THR A 16 -25.78 12.41 -2.88
C THR A 16 -24.48 11.78 -3.33
N GLY A 17 -24.08 12.16 -4.53
CA GLY A 17 -22.75 11.93 -5.02
C GLY A 17 -21.80 12.53 -4.00
N LYS A 18 -21.44 11.76 -2.98
CA LYS A 18 -20.07 11.76 -2.49
C LYS A 18 -19.25 11.23 -3.65
N ARG A 19 -19.01 12.13 -4.60
CA ARG A 19 -17.72 12.25 -5.26
C ARG A 19 -16.72 12.31 -4.12
N SER A 20 -16.33 11.14 -3.63
CA SER A 20 -15.06 10.96 -2.96
C SER A 20 -14.03 11.15 -4.06
N ARG A 21 -13.83 12.41 -4.46
CA ARG A 21 -12.56 12.94 -4.95
C ARG A 21 -11.56 12.86 -3.80
N SER A 22 -11.37 11.66 -3.26
CA SER A 22 -10.07 11.23 -2.80
C SER A 22 -9.33 10.83 -4.07
N SER A 23 -9.04 11.82 -4.91
CA SER A 23 -7.78 11.83 -5.64
C SER A 23 -6.73 11.90 -4.54
N GLN A 24 -6.50 10.75 -3.91
CA GLN A 24 -5.43 10.55 -2.98
C GLN A 24 -4.24 10.77 -3.91
N ARG A 25 -3.68 11.98 -3.88
CA ARG A 25 -2.41 12.28 -4.51
C ARG A 25 -1.49 11.20 -3.95
N VAL A 26 -1.31 10.13 -4.71
CA VAL A 26 -0.30 9.14 -4.44
C VAL A 26 0.95 9.99 -4.58
N THR A 27 1.44 10.46 -3.43
CA THR A 27 2.68 11.24 -3.36
C THR A 27 3.64 10.54 -4.30
N GLY A 28 4.30 11.27 -5.21
CA GLY A 28 5.07 10.63 -6.29
C GLY A 28 5.93 9.47 -5.76
N PHE A 29 6.45 9.63 -4.54
CA PHE A 29 7.10 8.63 -3.70
C PHE A 29 6.35 7.29 -3.46
N ALA A 30 5.07 7.30 -3.08
CA ALA A 30 4.30 6.08 -2.82
C ALA A 30 4.09 5.21 -4.08
N ALA A 31 4.10 5.81 -5.26
CA ALA A 31 4.05 5.11 -6.55
C ALA A 31 5.42 4.52 -6.96
N THR A 32 6.51 5.02 -6.38
CA THR A 32 7.88 4.57 -6.69
C THR A 32 8.13 3.16 -6.16
N PRO A 33 9.11 2.43 -6.74
CA PRO A 33 9.60 1.18 -6.16
C PRO A 33 9.96 1.31 -4.68
N ALA A 34 10.62 2.41 -4.30
CA ALA A 34 11.01 2.69 -2.93
C ALA A 34 9.80 2.81 -1.99
N GLY A 35 8.74 3.49 -2.43
CA GLY A 35 7.49 3.62 -1.68
C GLY A 35 6.76 2.29 -1.53
N LYS A 36 6.72 1.48 -2.59
CA LYS A 36 6.14 0.13 -2.57
C LYS A 36 6.86 -0.77 -1.57
N HIS A 37 8.20 -0.78 -1.60
CA HIS A 37 9.02 -1.54 -0.65
C HIS A 37 8.86 -1.06 0.80
N ARG A 38 8.74 0.26 1.02
CA ARG A 38 8.46 0.81 2.36
C ARG A 38 7.11 0.36 2.90
N LYS A 39 6.07 0.41 2.07
CA LYS A 39 4.71 -0.02 2.43
C LYS A 39 4.67 -1.51 2.74
N LEU A 40 5.26 -2.34 1.86
CA LEU A 40 5.36 -3.78 2.05
C LEU A 40 6.13 -4.12 3.33
N GLY A 41 7.28 -3.49 3.56
CA GLY A 41 8.07 -3.68 4.78
C GLY A 41 7.28 -3.35 6.05
N ALA A 42 6.53 -2.24 6.05
CA ALA A 42 5.68 -1.87 7.17
C ALA A 42 4.53 -2.87 7.42
N LEU A 43 3.92 -3.40 6.36
CA LEU A 43 2.87 -4.41 6.46
C LEU A 43 3.41 -5.72 7.06
N LEU A 44 4.56 -6.20 6.58
CA LEU A 44 5.19 -7.41 7.11
C LEU A 44 5.58 -7.27 8.58
N LEU A 45 6.06 -6.11 9.00
CA LEU A 45 6.35 -5.86 10.42
C LEU A 45 5.08 -5.82 11.28
N ARG A 46 3.96 -5.29 10.74
CA ARG A 46 2.66 -5.35 11.43
C ARG A 46 2.16 -6.79 11.56
N LEU A 47 2.27 -7.59 10.50
CA LEU A 47 1.95 -9.02 10.54
C LEU A 47 2.83 -9.77 11.53
N ALA A 48 4.13 -9.47 11.58
CA ALA A 48 5.05 -10.05 12.54
C ALA A 48 4.64 -9.77 13.99
N ARG A 49 4.21 -8.54 14.30
CA ARG A 49 3.70 -8.19 15.64
C ARG A 49 2.43 -8.95 15.99
N ARG A 50 1.50 -9.09 15.03
CA ARG A 50 0.28 -9.90 15.21
C ARG A 50 0.60 -11.38 15.44
N ALA A 51 1.49 -11.96 14.63
CA ALA A 51 1.92 -13.34 14.78
C ALA A 51 2.61 -13.57 16.13
N LYS A 52 3.40 -12.61 16.61
CA LYS A 52 4.02 -12.65 17.94
C LYS A 52 2.97 -12.61 19.06
N ALA A 53 1.93 -11.78 18.92
CA ALA A 53 0.84 -11.68 19.90
C ALA A 53 0.02 -12.98 20.00
N ILE A 54 -0.12 -13.73 18.89
CA ILE A 54 -0.79 -15.04 18.83
C ILE A 54 0.13 -16.18 19.32
N GLY A 55 1.42 -15.91 19.57
CA GLY A 55 2.40 -16.91 20.02
C GLY A 55 3.14 -17.65 18.90
N ASN A 56 2.87 -17.35 17.62
CA ASN A 56 3.55 -17.98 16.49
C ASN A 56 4.91 -17.31 16.20
N ARG A 57 5.94 -17.75 16.94
CA ARG A 57 7.30 -17.16 16.93
C ARG A 57 8.05 -17.37 15.61
N SER A 58 7.92 -18.52 14.96
CA SER A 58 8.59 -18.82 13.69
C SER A 58 8.05 -17.93 12.56
N HIS A 59 6.73 -17.81 12.45
CA HIS A 59 6.08 -16.93 11.49
C HIS A 59 6.41 -15.46 11.75
N ALA A 60 6.41 -15.03 13.02
CA ALA A 60 6.81 -13.68 13.39
C ALA A 60 8.25 -13.35 12.99
N ALA A 61 9.18 -14.30 13.17
CA ALA A 61 10.58 -14.13 12.79
C ALA A 61 10.75 -14.05 11.26
N ALA A 62 10.06 -14.90 10.50
CA ALA A 62 10.06 -14.89 9.04
C ALA A 62 9.55 -13.54 8.49
N MET A 63 8.38 -13.09 8.96
CA MET A 63 7.79 -11.81 8.56
C MET A 63 8.68 -10.62 8.97
N SER A 64 9.30 -10.67 10.15
CA SER A 64 10.25 -9.64 10.59
C SER A 64 11.50 -9.58 9.71
N LYS A 65 12.02 -10.73 9.28
CA LYS A 65 13.18 -10.82 8.38
C LYS A 65 12.87 -10.25 7.01
N LEU A 66 11.73 -10.64 6.42
CA LEU A 66 11.27 -10.11 5.14
C LEU A 66 10.96 -8.61 5.20
N GLY A 67 10.31 -8.16 6.28
CA GLY A 67 10.01 -6.74 6.50
C GLY A 67 11.27 -5.88 6.57
N ARG A 68 12.30 -6.33 7.32
CA ARG A 68 13.60 -5.65 7.38
C ARG A 68 14.30 -5.59 6.01
N ARG A 69 14.26 -6.68 5.23
CA ARG A 69 14.83 -6.72 3.87
C ARG A 69 14.12 -5.75 2.92
N ALA A 70 12.79 -5.69 2.94
CA ALA A 70 12.03 -4.76 2.13
C ALA A 70 12.35 -3.30 2.48
N LEU A 71 12.49 -2.96 3.76
CA LEU A 71 12.92 -1.61 4.18
C LEU A 71 14.35 -1.29 3.75
N ALA A 72 15.27 -2.25 3.79
CA ALA A 72 16.63 -2.08 3.29
C ALA A 72 16.63 -1.78 1.78
N LEU A 73 15.83 -2.51 0.99
CA LEU A 73 15.66 -2.25 -0.44
C LEU A 73 15.09 -0.86 -0.73
N SER A 74 14.07 -0.43 0.03
CA SER A 74 13.53 0.93 -0.06
C SER A 74 14.61 1.99 0.18
N ARG A 75 15.45 1.81 1.21
CA ARG A 75 16.57 2.73 1.52
C ARG A 75 17.60 2.78 0.40
N THR A 76 17.96 1.64 -0.18
CA THR A 76 18.91 1.59 -1.30
C THR A 76 18.34 2.30 -2.54
N GLU A 77 17.05 2.13 -2.82
CA GLU A 77 16.40 2.81 -3.95
C GLU A 77 16.34 4.32 -3.76
N VAL A 78 16.04 4.80 -2.55
CA VAL A 78 16.11 6.24 -2.21
C VAL A 78 17.53 6.77 -2.34
N ARG A 79 18.53 6.02 -1.89
CA ARG A 79 19.94 6.43 -1.99
C ARG A 79 20.37 6.59 -3.46
N LEU A 80 19.99 5.64 -4.32
CA LEU A 80 20.31 5.69 -5.75
C LEU A 80 19.61 6.85 -6.46
N TRP A 81 18.35 7.11 -6.12
CA TRP A 81 17.62 8.28 -6.59
C TRP A 81 18.30 9.59 -6.21
N ARG A 82 18.76 9.73 -4.96
CA ARG A 82 19.51 10.92 -4.50
C ARG A 82 20.86 11.08 -5.20
N GLN A 83 21.51 9.99 -5.60
CA GLN A 83 22.79 10.01 -6.33
C GLN A 83 22.64 10.37 -7.81
N GLY A 84 21.44 10.73 -8.29
CA GLY A 84 21.22 11.04 -9.71
C GLY A 84 21.37 9.84 -10.64
N LYS A 85 21.62 8.64 -10.10
CA LYS A 85 21.54 7.38 -10.83
C LYS A 85 20.07 7.13 -11.09
N ALA A 86 19.58 7.71 -12.18
CA ALA A 86 18.24 7.50 -12.68
C ALA A 86 18.07 6.01 -12.96
N LEU A 87 17.64 5.27 -11.94
CA LEU A 87 16.94 4.01 -12.09
C LEU A 87 15.63 4.38 -12.80
N GLN A 88 15.71 4.64 -14.10
CA GLN A 88 14.57 4.93 -14.96
C GLN A 88 13.62 3.75 -14.82
N LYS A 89 12.55 3.94 -14.04
CA LYS A 89 11.41 3.02 -13.86
C LYS A 89 11.70 1.61 -13.31
N ARG A 90 12.94 1.13 -13.27
CA ARG A 90 13.33 -0.21 -12.78
C ARG A 90 13.68 -0.18 -11.30
N SER A 91 13.04 -1.05 -10.51
CA SER A 91 13.40 -1.23 -9.09
C SER A 91 14.88 -1.66 -8.97
N TYR A 92 15.56 -1.31 -7.87
CA TYR A 92 16.96 -1.70 -7.68
C TYR A 92 17.13 -3.23 -7.68
N ALA A 93 16.13 -3.94 -7.16
CA ALA A 93 16.09 -5.41 -7.20
C ALA A 93 16.10 -5.92 -8.66
N THR A 94 15.32 -5.30 -9.54
CA THR A 94 15.30 -5.63 -10.98
C THR A 94 16.63 -5.30 -11.65
N HIS A 95 17.23 -4.15 -11.33
CA HIS A 95 18.54 -3.77 -11.86
C HIS A 95 19.66 -4.72 -11.42
N ARG A 96 19.67 -5.15 -10.14
CA ARG A 96 20.64 -6.13 -9.64
C ARG A 96 20.49 -7.50 -10.31
N ALA A 97 19.25 -7.95 -10.53
CA ALA A 97 18.99 -9.22 -11.21
C ALA A 97 19.49 -9.20 -12.67
N LEU A 98 19.29 -8.09 -13.39
CA LEU A 98 19.73 -7.93 -14.78
C LEU A 98 21.24 -7.78 -14.94
N ARG A 99 21.97 -7.27 -13.93
CA ARG A 99 23.43 -7.17 -13.96
C ARG A 99 24.15 -8.45 -13.53
N ALA A 100 23.43 -9.36 -12.86
CA ALA A 100 23.96 -10.66 -12.43
C ALA A 100 23.84 -11.75 -13.51
N TRP A 101 23.25 -11.41 -14.65
CA TRP A 101 23.24 -12.16 -15.90
C TRP A 101 24.25 -11.53 -16.86
#